data_AF-A0A7W0X3F5-F1
#
_entry.id   AF-A0A7W0X3F5-F1
#
_cell.length_a   1.000
_cell.length_b   1.000
_cell.length_c   1.000
_cell.angle_alpha   90.00
_cell.angle_beta   90.00
_cell.angle_gamma   90.00
#
_symmetry.space_group_name_H-M   'P 1'
#
loop_
_entity.id
_entity.type
_entity.pdbx_description
1 polymer ?
#
loop_
_entity_poly.entity_id
_entity_poly.type
_entity_poly.pdbx_seq_one_letter_code
_entity_poly.pdbx_strand_id
1 'polypeptide(L)' 'MSRVGDNGWTVPAGAKFTDAQYSAFQAGSLYVNVHSAANKDGEIRGQLKP' A
#
# COMPACT_ATOMS: atom_id res chain seq x y z
N MET A 1 -0.98 5.60 -7.69
CA MET A 1 0.38 4.99 -7.68
C MET A 1 0.80 4.70 -9.11
N SER A 2 2.08 4.83 -9.43
CA SER A 2 2.63 4.53 -10.75
C SER A 2 3.89 3.69 -10.61
N ARG A 3 4.13 2.77 -11.55
CA ARG A 3 5.36 1.97 -11.56
C ARG A 3 6.54 2.88 -11.91
N VAL A 4 7.66 2.73 -11.20
CA VAL A 4 8.91 3.44 -11.45
C VAL A 4 10.03 2.41 -11.55
N GLY A 5 10.60 2.30 -12.75
CA GLY A 5 11.59 1.28 -13.09
C GLY A 5 11.03 -0.14 -12.96
N ASP A 6 11.94 -1.10 -12.83
CA ASP A 6 11.57 -2.52 -12.81
C ASP A 6 10.99 -2.97 -11.45
N ASN A 7 11.45 -2.38 -10.34
CA ASN A 7 11.14 -2.86 -8.99
C ASN A 7 10.52 -1.81 -8.05
N GLY A 8 10.06 -0.67 -8.57
CA GLY A 8 9.53 0.43 -7.77
C GLY A 8 8.08 0.80 -8.08
N TRP A 9 7.37 1.26 -7.06
CA TRP A 9 6.08 1.97 -7.21
C TRP A 9 6.17 3.28 -6.45
N THR A 10 5.65 4.34 -7.05
CA THR A 10 5.57 5.65 -6.39
C THR A 10 4.14 6.03 -6.09
N VAL A 11 3.97 6.70 -4.95
CA VAL A 11 2.75 7.43 -4.63
C VAL A 11 2.88 8.88 -5.12
N PRO A 12 1.79 9.52 -5.58
CA PRO A 12 1.84 10.91 -5.99
C PRO A 12 2.34 11.83 -4.86
N ALA A 13 3.08 12.86 -5.24
CA ALA A 13 3.51 13.88 -4.28
C ALA A 13 2.30 14.54 -3.61
N GLY A 14 2.40 14.77 -2.30
CA GLY A 14 1.31 15.36 -1.51
C GLY A 14 0.21 14.37 -1.11
N ALA A 15 0.31 13.09 -1.48
CA ALA A 15 -0.56 12.06 -0.92
C ALA A 15 -0.37 12.00 0.60
N LYS A 16 -1.44 12.24 1.34
CA LYS A 16 -1.49 12.18 2.79
C LYS A 16 -2.65 11.28 3.19
N PHE A 17 -2.50 10.62 4.33
CA PHE A 17 -3.64 9.97 4.95
C PHE A 17 -4.65 11.03 5.41
N THR A 18 -5.93 10.70 5.29
CA THR A 18 -6.98 11.37 6.07
C THR A 18 -6.81 11.03 7.55
N ASP A 19 -7.43 11.81 8.44
CA ASP A 19 -7.34 11.54 9.89
C ASP A 19 -7.82 10.12 10.24
N ALA A 20 -8.89 9.65 9.58
CA ALA A 20 -9.39 8.29 9.76
C ALA A 20 -8.40 7.22 9.27
N GLN A 21 -7.74 7.44 8.12
CA GLN A 21 -6.71 6.53 7.61
C GLN A 21 -5.47 6.54 8.50
N TYR A 22 -5.07 7.69 9.04
CA TYR A 22 -3.95 7.81 9.96
C TYR A 22 -4.23 7.11 11.29
N SER A 23 -5.44 7.25 11.84
CA SER A 23 -5.88 6.49 13.02
C SER A 23 -5.85 4.97 12.75
N ALA A 24 -6.34 4.53 11.58
CA ALA A 24 -6.26 3.13 11.18
C ALA A 24 -4.82 2.63 11.00
N PHE A 25 -3.90 3.49 10.53
CA PHE A 25 -2.47 3.18 10.46
C PHE A 25 -1.87 2.99 11.85
N GLN A 26 -2.17 3.89 12.79
CA GLN A 26 -1.75 3.79 14.18
C GLN A 26 -2.30 2.54 14.87
N ALA A 27 -3.53 2.15 14.54
CA ALA A 27 -4.16 0.92 15.03
C ALA A 27 -3.60 -0.37 14.38
N GLY A 28 -2.71 -0.27 13.38
CA GLY A 28 -2.18 -1.43 12.67
C GLY A 28 -3.21 -2.12 11.78
N SER A 29 -4.17 -1.37 11.23
CA SER A 29 -5.24 -1.91 10.38
C SER A 29 -4.98 -1.73 8.88
N LEU A 30 -3.87 -1.08 8.50
CA LEU A 30 -3.52 -0.85 7.09
C LEU A 30 -2.50 -1.86 6.57
N TYR A 31 -2.72 -2.38 5.36
CA TYR A 31 -1.79 -3.28 4.69
C TYR A 31 -1.73 -2.99 3.18
N VAL A 32 -0.63 -3.40 2.55
CA VAL A 32 -0.49 -3.48 1.09
C VAL A 32 -0.84 -4.88 0.64
N ASN A 33 -1.67 -5.00 -0.40
CA ASN A 33 -1.87 -6.24 -1.13
C ASN A 33 -1.33 -6.08 -2.55
N VAL A 34 -0.39 -6.94 -2.95
CA VAL A 34 0.20 -6.95 -4.29
C VAL A 34 -0.42 -8.08 -5.08
N HIS A 35 -0.92 -7.77 -6.27
CA HIS A 35 -1.60 -8.72 -7.14
C HIS A 35 -0.76 -8.99 -8.40
N SER A 36 -0.84 -10.20 -8.94
CA SER A 36 -0.29 -10.54 -10.25
C SER A 36 -1.34 -11.21 -11.13
N ALA A 37 -1.01 -11.41 -12.41
CA ALA A 37 -1.91 -12.10 -13.33
C ALA A 37 -2.22 -13.55 -12.89
N ALA A 38 -1.21 -14.22 -12.31
CA ALA A 38 -1.31 -15.58 -11.78
C ALA A 38 -2.07 -15.62 -10.45
N ASN A 39 -1.86 -14.62 -9.58
CA ASN A 39 -2.43 -14.55 -8.24
C ASN A 39 -3.30 -13.30 -8.08
N LYS A 40 -4.52 -13.35 -8.64
CA LYS A 40 -5.44 -12.20 -8.67
C LYS A 40 -6.01 -11.83 -7.30
N ASP A 41 -6.09 -12.78 -6.37
CA ASP A 41 -6.61 -12.51 -5.01
C ASP A 41 -5.56 -11.88 -4.08
N GLY A 42 -4.30 -11.81 -4.53
CA GLY A 42 -3.18 -11.25 -3.79
C GLY A 42 -2.04 -12.25 -3.67
N GLU A 43 -0.90 -11.91 -4.27
CA GLU A 43 0.33 -12.67 -4.20
C GLU A 43 1.10 -12.38 -2.90
N ILE A 44 1.18 -11.11 -2.51
CA ILE A 44 1.93 -10.67 -1.33
C ILE A 44 1.08 -9.72 -0.49
N ARG A 45 1.05 -9.95 0.82
CA ARG A 45 0.41 -9.07 1.80
C ARG A 45 1.46 -8.56 2.79
N GLY A 46 1.53 -7.24 2.93
CA GLY A 46 2.49 -6.57 3.82
C GLY A 46 1.79 -5.59 4.76
N GLN A 47 1.94 -5.79 6.06
CA GLN A 47 1.37 -4.91 7.07
C GLN A 47 2.11 -3.57 7.12
N LEU A 48 1.38 -2.44 7.08
CA LEU A 48 1.96 -1.14 7.38
C LEU A 48 2.05 -0.98 8.91
N LYS A 49 3.22 -0.53 9.37
CA LYS A 49 3.50 -0.27 10.79
C LYS A 49 3.92 1.20 10.97
N PRO A 50 3.52 1.85 12.08
CA PRO A 50 4.06 3.15 12.50
C PRO A 50 5.58 3.19 12.57
#